data_AF-A0A534PMB6-F1
#
_entry.id   AF-A0A534PMB6-F1
#
_cell.length_a   1.000
_cell.length_b   1.000
_cell.length_c   1.000
_cell.angle_alpha   90.00
_cell.angle_beta   90.00
_cell.angle_gamma   90.00
#
_symmetry.space_group_name_H-M   'P 1'
#
loop_
_entity.id
_entity.type
_entity.pdbx_description
1 polymer ?
#
loop_
_entity_poly.entity_id
_entity_poly.type
_entity_poly.pdbx_seq_one_letter_code
_entity_poly.pdbx_strand_id
1 'polypeptide(L)' 'MRRMALALAFALVAAPAFAKGSKHKDGQFCSKKQSGKTATDKSGATLTCKADDKGKLRWTK' A
#
# COMPACT_ATOMS: atom_id res chain seq x y z
N MET A 1 1.28 21.91 48.11
CA MET A 1 2.52 21.95 47.31
C MET A 1 2.96 20.54 46.98
N ARG A 2 3.67 20.34 45.85
CA ARG A 2 4.10 19.07 45.21
C ARG A 2 2.99 18.35 44.44
N ARG A 3 2.65 18.80 43.23
CA ARG A 3 3.33 18.47 41.95
C ARG A 3 3.67 16.98 41.85
N MET A 4 2.89 16.23 41.07
CA MET A 4 3.42 15.17 40.22
C MET A 4 2.69 15.24 38.88
N ALA A 5 3.21 16.11 38.02
CA ALA A 5 3.09 15.94 36.59
C ALA A 5 4.21 14.98 36.18
N LEU A 6 3.85 13.84 35.59
CA LEU A 6 4.76 13.14 34.69
C LEU A 6 3.93 12.61 33.52
N ALA A 7 4.06 13.36 32.43
CA ALA A 7 3.63 13.01 31.10
C ALA A 7 4.49 11.87 30.52
N LEU A 8 4.04 11.39 29.36
CA LEU A 8 4.80 10.71 28.30
C LEU A 8 5.04 9.20 28.45
N ALA A 9 4.17 8.43 27.78
CA ALA A 9 4.56 7.46 26.74
C ALA A 9 3.26 6.88 26.14
N PHE A 10 2.63 7.53 25.17
CA PHE A 10 2.97 7.37 23.75
C PHE A 10 3.26 5.92 23.32
N ALA A 11 2.45 4.96 23.79
CA ALA A 11 2.28 3.70 23.09
C ALA A 11 1.20 3.88 22.00
N LEU A 12 1.47 4.78 21.04
CA LEU A 12 0.93 4.58 19.71
C LEU A 12 1.62 3.32 19.21
N VAL A 13 0.98 2.18 19.46
CA VAL A 13 1.13 0.98 18.65
C VAL A 13 0.80 1.45 17.23
N ALA A 14 1.85 1.90 16.55
CA ALA A 14 1.95 1.87 15.11
C ALA A 14 1.95 0.39 14.75
N ALA A 15 0.77 -0.24 14.89
CA ALA A 15 0.44 -1.34 14.03
C ALA A 15 0.76 -0.80 12.63
N PRO A 16 1.63 -1.45 11.84
CA PRO A 16 1.62 -1.18 10.43
C PRO A 16 0.17 -1.47 10.05
N ALA A 17 -0.59 -0.41 9.83
CA ALA A 17 -1.79 -0.50 9.04
C ALA A 17 -1.24 -0.99 7.72
N PHE A 18 -1.16 -2.32 7.57
CA PHE A 18 -1.18 -2.98 6.30
C PHE A 18 -2.43 -2.37 5.69
N ALA A 19 -2.19 -1.29 4.94
CA ALA A 19 -3.19 -0.65 4.14
C ALA A 19 -3.91 -1.84 3.53
N LYS A 20 -5.22 -1.91 3.78
CA LYS A 20 -6.08 -2.89 3.15
C LYS A 20 -6.15 -2.50 1.68
N GLY A 21 -4.98 -2.53 1.05
CA GLY A 21 -4.71 -2.30 -0.33
C GLY A 21 -5.46 -3.41 -0.98
N SER A 22 -6.48 -2.99 -1.71
CA SER A 22 -7.07 -3.72 -2.81
C SER A 22 -6.02 -4.69 -3.34
N LYS A 23 -6.17 -5.99 -3.03
CA LYS A 23 -5.19 -7.01 -3.41
C LYS A 23 -5.19 -7.05 -4.94
N HIS A 24 -4.27 -6.31 -5.52
CA HIS A 24 -4.12 -6.19 -6.95
C HIS A 24 -3.59 -7.51 -7.47
N LYS A 25 -4.19 -8.02 -8.54
CA LYS A 25 -3.79 -9.29 -9.16
C LYS A 25 -3.02 -8.99 -10.43
N ASP A 26 -2.08 -9.86 -10.76
CA ASP A 26 -1.42 -9.85 -12.06
C ASP A 26 -2.46 -9.92 -13.20
N GLY A 27 -2.29 -9.10 -14.22
CA GLY A 27 -3.22 -8.93 -15.34
C GLY A 27 -4.45 -8.08 -15.05
N GLN A 28 -4.69 -7.67 -13.79
CA GLN A 28 -5.83 -6.81 -13.45
C GLN A 28 -5.62 -5.41 -14.02
N PHE A 29 -6.68 -4.79 -14.55
CA PHE A 29 -6.62 -3.39 -14.96
C PHE A 29 -6.31 -2.47 -13.79
N CYS A 30 -5.38 -1.56 -13.99
CA CYS A 30 -5.04 -0.53 -13.03
C CYS A 30 -5.53 0.84 -13.50
N SER A 31 -5.88 1.70 -12.55
CA SER A 31 -6.36 3.05 -12.87
C SER A 31 -5.25 3.90 -13.48
N LYS A 32 -5.59 4.88 -14.34
CA LYS A 32 -4.63 5.87 -14.85
C LYS A 32 -3.87 6.59 -13.73
N LYS A 33 -4.52 6.88 -12.61
CA LYS A 33 -3.89 7.49 -11.41
C LYS A 33 -2.87 6.57 -10.71
N GLN A 34 -2.88 5.29 -11.05
CA GLN A 34 -1.97 4.28 -10.53
C GLN A 34 -0.89 3.90 -11.56
N SER A 35 -0.88 4.49 -12.76
CA SER A 35 0.17 4.29 -13.76
C SER A 35 1.55 4.59 -13.15
N GLY A 36 2.48 3.64 -13.26
CA GLY A 36 3.82 3.73 -12.68
C GLY A 36 3.88 3.49 -11.17
N LYS A 37 2.76 3.17 -10.50
CA LYS A 37 2.78 2.76 -9.09
C LYS A 37 3.00 1.26 -8.96
N THR A 38 3.56 0.88 -7.81
CA THR A 38 3.74 -0.50 -7.38
C THR A 38 2.73 -0.87 -6.31
N ALA A 39 2.26 -2.11 -6.33
CA ALA A 39 1.39 -2.72 -5.33
C ALA A 39 1.86 -4.13 -5.00
N THR A 40 1.33 -4.71 -3.94
CA THR A 40 1.65 -6.09 -3.55
C THR A 40 0.46 -7.00 -3.82
N ASP A 41 0.69 -8.10 -4.53
CA ASP A 41 -0.30 -9.17 -4.72
C ASP A 41 -0.54 -9.96 -3.41
N LYS A 42 -1.62 -10.74 -3.38
CA LYS A 42 -1.90 -11.69 -2.29
C LYS A 42 -0.73 -12.64 -2.01
N SER A 43 0.08 -12.94 -3.02
CA SER A 43 1.26 -13.82 -2.91
C SER A 43 2.50 -13.12 -2.33
N GLY A 44 2.43 -11.81 -2.06
CA GLY A 44 3.59 -11.01 -1.63
C GLY A 44 4.45 -10.48 -2.78
N ALA A 45 4.11 -10.79 -4.03
CA ALA A 45 4.83 -10.29 -5.20
C ALA A 45 4.54 -8.81 -5.45
N THR A 46 5.56 -8.03 -5.83
CA THR A 46 5.37 -6.66 -6.31
C THR A 46 4.79 -6.69 -7.71
N LEU A 47 3.72 -5.93 -7.92
CA LEU A 47 3.10 -5.66 -9.20
C LEU A 47 3.32 -4.21 -9.55
N THR A 48 3.70 -3.94 -10.79
CA THR A 48 3.81 -2.60 -11.36
C THR A 48 2.65 -2.37 -12.31
N CYS A 49 1.98 -1.23 -12.17
CA CYS A 49 0.96 -0.79 -13.12
C CYS A 49 1.64 -0.15 -14.35
N LYS A 50 1.66 -0.87 -15.47
CA LYS A 50 2.20 -0.39 -16.76
C LYS A 50 1.23 -0.71 -17.90
N ALA A 51 1.45 -0.07 -19.05
CA ALA A 51 0.67 -0.36 -20.25
C ALA A 51 1.05 -1.74 -20.80
N ASP A 52 0.06 -2.54 -21.16
CA ASP A 52 0.26 -3.78 -21.92
C ASP A 52 0.51 -3.47 -23.41
N ASP A 53 0.79 -4.49 -24.22
CA ASP A 53 1.01 -4.38 -25.67
C ASP A 53 -0.19 -3.76 -26.42
N LYS A 54 -1.38 -3.78 -25.81
CA LYS A 54 -2.61 -3.14 -26.32
C LYS A 54 -2.84 -1.72 -25.78
N GLY A 55 -1.87 -1.16 -25.06
CA GLY A 55 -1.92 0.18 -24.48
C GLY A 55 -2.81 0.32 -23.24
N LYS A 56 -3.28 -0.78 -22.64
CA LYS A 56 -4.14 -0.73 -21.45
C LYS A 56 -3.30 -0.88 -20.19
N LEU A 57 -3.56 -0.05 -19.21
CA LEU A 57 -2.88 -0.10 -17.92
C LEU A 57 -3.28 -1.35 -17.15
N ARG A 58 -2.31 -2.22 -16.87
CA ARG A 58 -2.48 -3.46 -16.11
C ARG A 58 -1.41 -3.60 -15.04
N TRP A 59 -1.78 -4.23 -13.94
CA TRP A 59 -0.86 -4.71 -12.92
C TRP A 59 -0.11 -5.91 -13.47
N THR A 60 1.22 -5.84 -13.44
CA THR A 60 2.12 -6.88 -13.97
C THR A 60 3.31 -7.04 -13.04
N LYS A 61 3.73 -8.29 -12.79
CA LYS A 61 4.96 -8.58 -12.05
C LYS A 61 6.21 -8.06 -12.78
#